data_AF-A0A709F4V8-F1
#
_entry.id   AF-A0A709F4V8-F1
#
_cell.length_a   1.000
_cell.length_b   1.000
_cell.length_c   1.000
_cell.angle_alpha   90.00
_cell.angle_beta   90.00
_cell.angle_gamma   90.00
#
_symmetry.space_group_name_H-M   'P 1'
#
loop_
_entity.id
_entity.type
_entity.pdbx_description
1 polymer ?
#
loop_
_entity_poly.entity_id
_entity_poly.type
_entity_poly.pdbx_seq_one_letter_code
_entity_poly.pdbx_strand_id
1 'polypeptide(L)'
;MLTTRAVGPAGFGGKVRDWNDRTHAETWRASWADHANRALANTGYQKEIDHRSYERQGLEKTPGIHLGKSACAMETRGIETERGEQNRLINRLNLEIQISRTELRNSGLTEPARRVADLLNIGLPDNATSYTLRDIIEALPKDSNAAWKLTSNAMSMMADM
;
A
#
# COMPACT_ATOMS: atom_id res chain seq x y z
N MET A 1 -5.87 -18.99 23.01
CA MET A 1 -6.48 -18.07 24.00
C MET A 1 -5.45 -17.75 25.06
N LEU A 2 -5.27 -16.47 25.41
CA LEU A 2 -4.33 -16.02 26.46
C LEU A 2 -5.12 -15.67 27.72
N THR A 3 -4.47 -15.78 28.88
CA THR A 3 -4.99 -15.23 30.13
C THR A 3 -4.99 -13.69 30.09
N THR A 4 -5.88 -13.04 30.83
CA THR A 4 -5.87 -11.57 31.05
C THR A 4 -5.17 -11.18 32.36
N ARG A 5 -4.59 -12.16 33.04
CA ARG A 5 -3.96 -12.05 34.36
C ARG A 5 -2.49 -12.42 34.27
N ALA A 6 -1.66 -11.68 34.99
CA ALA A 6 -0.26 -12.06 35.18
C ALA A 6 -0.18 -13.40 35.92
N VAL A 7 0.82 -14.21 35.60
CA VAL A 7 1.11 -15.45 36.33
C VAL A 7 2.33 -15.17 37.21
N GLY A 8 2.19 -15.41 38.51
CA GLY A 8 3.27 -15.32 39.47
C GLY A 8 3.42 -16.61 40.30
N PRO A 9 4.34 -16.64 41.28
CA PRO A 9 4.59 -17.83 42.10
C PRO A 9 3.36 -18.36 42.86
N ALA A 10 2.40 -17.49 43.18
CA ALA A 10 1.14 -17.85 43.83
C ALA A 10 -0.02 -18.16 42.85
N GLY A 11 0.26 -18.26 41.54
CA GLY A 11 -0.74 -18.49 40.49
C GLY A 11 -1.16 -17.21 39.76
N PHE A 12 -2.42 -17.15 39.32
CA PHE A 12 -2.95 -16.01 38.57
C PHE A 12 -3.17 -14.79 39.45
N GLY A 13 -2.49 -13.69 39.13
CA GLY A 13 -2.65 -12.39 39.78
C GLY A 13 -3.84 -11.57 39.28
N GLY A 14 -3.75 -10.26 39.47
CA GLY A 14 -4.72 -9.29 38.99
C GLY A 14 -4.81 -9.22 37.46
N LYS A 15 -5.88 -8.61 36.94
CA LYS A 15 -6.01 -8.33 35.51
C LYS A 15 -4.98 -7.27 35.10
N VAL A 16 -4.20 -7.55 34.07
CA VAL A 16 -3.22 -6.59 33.54
C VAL A 16 -3.93 -5.69 32.54
N ARG A 17 -4.03 -4.40 32.86
CA ARG A 17 -4.76 -3.43 32.00
C ARG A 17 -3.88 -2.83 30.92
N ASP A 18 -2.58 -2.71 31.18
CA ASP A 18 -1.59 -2.15 30.27
C ASP A 18 -1.59 -2.87 28.92
N TRP A 19 -1.82 -4.18 28.90
CA TRP A 19 -1.98 -4.99 27.69
C TRP A 19 -3.08 -4.51 26.72
N ASN A 20 -4.02 -3.69 27.17
CA ASN A 20 -5.09 -3.15 26.34
C ASN A 20 -4.72 -1.82 25.68
N ASP A 21 -3.52 -1.28 25.90
CA ASP A 21 -3.04 -0.12 25.17
C ASP A 21 -2.93 -0.45 23.67
N ARG A 22 -3.42 0.48 22.84
CA ARG A 22 -3.36 0.39 21.38
C ARG A 22 -1.93 0.31 20.86
N THR A 23 -0.96 0.91 21.56
CA THR A 23 0.46 0.87 21.19
C THR A 23 1.01 -0.57 21.19
N HIS A 24 0.59 -1.39 22.15
CA HIS A 24 0.95 -2.80 22.21
C HIS A 24 0.31 -3.60 21.09
N ALA A 25 -0.95 -3.33 20.75
CA ALA A 25 -1.61 -4.00 19.63
C ALA A 25 -0.86 -3.79 18.30
N GLU A 26 -0.35 -2.59 18.05
CA GLU A 26 0.45 -2.31 16.86
C GLU A 26 1.77 -3.07 16.88
N THR A 27 2.48 -3.05 18.02
CA THR A 27 3.75 -3.77 18.21
C THR A 27 3.57 -5.28 17.99
N TRP A 28 2.50 -5.85 18.52
CA TRP A 28 2.21 -7.28 18.38
C TRP A 28 1.82 -7.66 16.95
N ARG A 29 1.07 -6.80 16.23
CA ARG A 29 0.75 -7.03 14.82
C ARG A 29 1.99 -6.98 13.94
N ALA A 30 2.91 -6.04 14.21
CA ALA A 30 4.19 -5.97 13.52
C ALA A 30 5.03 -7.23 13.76
N SER A 31 5.21 -7.62 15.02
CA SER A 31 5.93 -8.84 15.39
C SER A 31 5.29 -10.09 14.75
N TRP A 32 3.97 -10.20 14.75
CA TRP A 32 3.28 -11.30 14.09
C TRP A 32 3.53 -11.32 12.58
N ALA A 33 3.45 -10.17 11.91
CA ALA A 33 3.74 -10.06 10.48
C ALA A 33 5.17 -10.50 10.16
N ASP A 34 6.16 -10.08 10.94
CA ASP A 34 7.57 -10.49 10.78
C ASP A 34 7.73 -12.02 10.91
N HIS A 35 7.10 -12.61 11.93
CA HIS A 35 7.13 -14.07 12.13
C HIS A 35 6.46 -14.82 10.98
N ALA A 36 5.30 -14.34 10.52
CA ALA A 36 4.56 -14.96 9.42
C ALA A 36 5.33 -14.84 8.09
N ASN A 37 5.92 -13.68 7.81
CA ASN A 37 6.70 -13.45 6.59
C ASN A 37 7.95 -14.32 6.52
N ARG A 38 8.65 -14.53 7.65
CA ARG A 38 9.76 -15.50 7.69
C ARG A 38 9.31 -16.92 7.34
N ALA A 39 8.14 -17.33 7.82
CA ALA A 39 7.59 -18.65 7.48
C ALA A 39 7.18 -18.76 6.00
N LEU A 40 6.60 -17.69 5.44
CA LEU A 40 6.26 -17.61 4.01
C LEU A 40 7.51 -17.65 3.12
N ALA A 41 8.56 -16.91 3.49
CA ALA A 41 9.83 -16.92 2.77
C ALA A 41 10.49 -18.31 2.77
N ASN A 42 10.48 -18.99 3.93
CA ASN A 42 11.02 -20.36 4.05
C ASN A 42 10.29 -21.39 3.19
N THR A 43 9.05 -21.11 2.79
CA THR A 43 8.22 -21.98 1.94
C THR A 43 8.19 -21.52 0.47
N GLY A 44 8.95 -20.47 0.13
CA GLY A 44 9.08 -19.95 -1.24
C GLY A 44 7.93 -19.04 -1.69
N TYR A 45 7.04 -18.61 -0.78
CA TYR A 45 5.98 -17.66 -1.11
C TYR A 45 6.53 -16.23 -1.16
N GLN A 46 6.31 -15.56 -2.29
CA GLN A 46 6.78 -14.20 -2.56
C GLN A 46 5.89 -13.09 -1.97
N LYS A 47 4.78 -13.46 -1.33
CA LYS A 47 3.81 -12.49 -0.83
C LYS A 47 4.12 -12.16 0.63
N GLU A 48 4.26 -10.87 0.91
CA GLU A 48 4.46 -10.37 2.27
C GLU A 48 3.15 -9.90 2.89
N ILE A 49 3.06 -10.07 4.20
CA ILE A 49 2.00 -9.56 5.04
C ILE A 49 2.50 -8.27 5.68
N ASP A 50 1.76 -7.18 5.50
CA ASP A 50 2.03 -5.91 6.15
C ASP A 50 0.85 -5.58 7.09
N HIS A 51 1.17 -5.26 8.35
CA HIS A 51 0.20 -4.99 9.41
C HIS A 51 -0.46 -3.61 9.29
N ARG A 52 0.11 -2.72 8.47
CA ARG A 52 -0.34 -1.35 8.28
C ARG A 52 -1.54 -1.32 7.34
N SER A 53 -2.34 -0.25 7.37
CA SER A 53 -3.39 -0.04 6.37
C SER A 53 -2.78 0.16 4.97
N TYR A 54 -3.55 -0.08 3.91
CA TYR A 54 -3.12 0.21 2.54
C TYR A 54 -2.66 1.67 2.37
N GLU A 55 -3.37 2.61 2.97
CA GLU A 55 -2.97 4.02 3.01
C GLU A 55 -1.58 4.23 3.63
N ARG A 56 -1.29 3.63 4.80
CA ARG A 56 0.02 3.71 5.45
C ARG A 56 1.14 2.99 4.70
N GLN A 57 0.79 2.09 3.78
CA GLN A 57 1.72 1.45 2.84
C GLN A 57 1.93 2.29 1.57
N GLY A 58 1.15 3.37 1.37
CA GLY A 58 1.16 4.13 0.12
C GLY A 58 0.49 3.41 -1.04
N LEU A 59 -0.38 2.44 -0.75
CA LEU A 59 -1.11 1.67 -1.75
C LEU A 59 -2.45 2.34 -2.04
N GLU A 60 -2.68 2.65 -3.31
CA GLU A 60 -3.97 3.09 -3.84
C GLU A 60 -4.88 1.88 -4.02
N LYS A 61 -5.39 1.38 -2.88
CA LYS A 61 -6.22 0.20 -2.82
C LYS A 61 -7.34 0.37 -1.81
N THR A 62 -8.57 0.22 -2.27
CA THR A 62 -9.76 0.29 -1.42
C THR A 62 -9.91 -1.02 -0.63
N PRO A 63 -10.02 -0.99 0.71
CA PRO A 63 -10.26 -2.18 1.50
C PRO A 63 -11.69 -2.70 1.29
N GLY A 64 -11.85 -4.02 1.34
CA GLY A 64 -13.18 -4.65 1.32
C GLY A 64 -13.95 -4.45 2.63
N ILE A 65 -15.26 -4.63 2.55
CA ILE A 65 -16.20 -4.55 3.67
C ILE A 65 -16.35 -5.92 4.33
N HIS A 66 -16.36 -5.96 5.66
CA HIS A 66 -16.64 -7.19 6.39
C HIS A 66 -18.09 -7.66 6.13
N LEU A 67 -18.25 -8.83 5.51
CA LEU A 67 -19.59 -9.37 5.18
C LEU A 67 -20.47 -9.57 6.42
N GLY A 68 -19.90 -10.13 7.49
CA GLY A 68 -20.65 -10.63 8.64
C GLY A 68 -21.16 -12.06 8.45
N LYS A 69 -21.57 -12.69 9.55
CA LYS A 69 -21.91 -14.13 9.61
C LYS A 69 -23.04 -14.51 8.64
N SER A 70 -24.14 -13.76 8.62
CA SER A 70 -25.32 -14.10 7.82
C SER A 70 -25.05 -13.98 6.32
N ALA A 71 -24.42 -12.88 5.88
CA ALA A 71 -24.08 -12.67 4.49
C ALA A 71 -23.07 -13.72 3.98
N CYS A 72 -22.05 -14.05 4.79
CA CYS A 72 -21.11 -15.12 4.47
C CYS A 72 -21.81 -16.48 4.29
N ALA A 73 -22.79 -16.81 5.15
CA ALA A 73 -23.55 -18.05 5.04
C ALA A 73 -24.44 -18.09 3.78
N MET A 74 -24.99 -16.96 3.35
CA MET A 74 -25.75 -16.83 2.11
C MET A 74 -24.85 -17.02 0.88
N GLU A 75 -23.73 -16.30 0.81
CA GLU A 75 -22.77 -16.39 -0.31
C GLU A 75 -22.20 -17.81 -0.46
N THR A 76 -21.93 -18.50 0.67
CA THR A 76 -21.48 -19.91 0.65
C THR A 76 -22.51 -20.85 0.02
N ARG A 77 -23.79 -20.48 0.05
CA ARG A 77 -24.90 -21.22 -0.61
C ARG A 77 -25.17 -20.73 -2.04
N GLY A 78 -24.34 -19.84 -2.57
CA GLY A 78 -24.51 -19.23 -3.89
C GLY A 78 -25.58 -18.15 -3.95
N ILE A 79 -26.04 -17.63 -2.80
CA ILE A 79 -26.98 -16.50 -2.76
C ILE A 79 -26.18 -15.22 -2.64
N GLU A 80 -26.21 -14.42 -3.70
CA GLU A 80 -25.52 -13.13 -3.73
C GLU A 80 -26.13 -12.14 -2.73
N THR A 81 -25.26 -11.41 -2.06
CA THR A 81 -25.61 -10.40 -1.07
C THR A 81 -25.10 -9.03 -1.54
N GLU A 82 -25.76 -7.97 -1.11
CA GLU A 82 -25.33 -6.60 -1.39
C GLU A 82 -23.87 -6.36 -0.96
N ARG A 83 -23.49 -6.80 0.24
CA ARG A 83 -22.11 -6.68 0.75
C ARG A 83 -21.10 -7.50 -0.04
N GLY A 84 -21.50 -8.68 -0.51
CA GLY A 84 -20.67 -9.48 -1.40
C GLY A 84 -20.46 -8.79 -2.75
N GLU A 85 -21.51 -8.18 -3.30
CA GLU A 85 -21.44 -7.44 -4.55
C GLU A 85 -20.55 -6.20 -4.43
N GLN A 86 -20.69 -5.45 -3.33
CA GLN A 86 -19.79 -4.34 -3.01
C GLN A 86 -18.32 -4.78 -2.98
N ASN A 87 -18.02 -5.93 -2.37
CA ASN A 87 -16.66 -6.47 -2.35
C ASN A 87 -16.17 -6.92 -3.73
N ARG A 88 -17.04 -7.51 -4.56
CA ARG A 88 -16.72 -7.86 -5.95
C ARG A 88 -16.38 -6.60 -6.75
N LEU A 89 -17.17 -5.54 -6.61
CA LEU A 89 -16.92 -4.24 -7.25
C LEU A 89 -15.60 -3.61 -6.77
N ILE A 90 -15.36 -3.57 -5.46
CA ILE A 90 -14.09 -3.06 -4.88
C ILE A 90 -12.89 -3.83 -5.45
N ASN A 91 -12.98 -5.16 -5.54
CA ASN A 91 -11.90 -5.97 -6.10
C ASN A 91 -11.67 -5.70 -7.59
N ARG A 92 -12.74 -5.50 -8.37
CA ARG A 92 -12.65 -5.15 -9.79
C ARG A 92 -11.96 -3.80 -9.99
N LEU A 93 -12.39 -2.78 -9.26
CA LEU A 93 -11.81 -1.43 -9.33
C LEU A 93 -10.34 -1.42 -8.90
N ASN A 94 -9.99 -2.14 -7.82
CA ASN A 94 -8.60 -2.27 -7.38
C ASN A 94 -7.72 -2.92 -8.45
N LEU A 95 -8.24 -3.91 -9.18
CA LEU A 95 -7.51 -4.56 -10.26
C LEU A 95 -7.31 -3.62 -11.45
N GLU A 96 -8.36 -2.86 -11.81
CA GLU A 96 -8.29 -1.86 -12.89
C GLU A 96 -7.24 -0.78 -12.58
N ILE A 97 -7.25 -0.22 -11.36
CA ILE A 97 -6.22 0.73 -10.91
C ILE A 97 -4.81 0.13 -11.03
N GLN A 98 -4.65 -1.14 -10.61
CA GLN A 98 -3.36 -1.83 -10.68
C GLN A 98 -2.89 -2.03 -12.14
N ILE A 99 -3.79 -2.42 -13.04
CA ILE A 99 -3.49 -2.62 -14.47
C ILE A 99 -3.10 -1.28 -15.08
N SER A 100 -3.94 -0.26 -14.95
CA SER A 100 -3.67 1.09 -15.49
C SER A 100 -2.33 1.63 -14.99
N ARG A 101 -2.01 1.42 -13.71
CA ARG A 101 -0.71 1.81 -13.14
C ARG A 101 0.46 1.05 -13.76
N THR A 102 0.27 -0.24 -14.01
CA THR A 102 1.30 -1.09 -14.64
C THR A 102 1.51 -0.70 -16.11
N GLU A 103 0.43 -0.39 -16.82
CA GLU A 103 0.48 0.10 -18.20
C GLU A 103 1.20 1.45 -18.27
N LEU A 104 0.86 2.40 -17.40
CA LEU A 104 1.57 3.68 -17.29
C LEU A 104 3.05 3.53 -16.89
N ARG A 105 3.39 2.48 -16.14
CA ARG A 105 4.78 2.16 -15.80
C ARG A 105 5.54 1.60 -16.99
N ASN A 106 4.85 0.87 -17.87
CA ASN A 106 5.46 0.24 -19.04
C ASN A 106 5.40 1.14 -20.28
N SER A 107 4.56 2.19 -20.28
CA SER A 107 4.54 3.16 -21.36
C SER A 107 5.80 4.02 -21.30
N GLY A 108 6.44 4.17 -22.47
CA GLY A 108 7.58 5.06 -22.61
C GLY A 108 7.18 6.51 -22.31
N LEU A 109 8.16 7.33 -21.95
CA LEU A 109 7.96 8.77 -21.84
C LEU A 109 7.43 9.36 -23.14
N THR A 110 6.50 10.29 -23.00
CA THR A 110 6.04 11.10 -24.12
C THR A 110 7.19 12.00 -24.61
N GLU A 111 7.19 12.29 -25.91
CA GLU A 111 8.20 13.16 -26.54
C GLU A 111 8.33 14.54 -25.86
N PRO A 112 7.24 15.22 -25.45
CA PRO A 112 7.34 16.46 -24.66
C PRO A 112 8.06 16.26 -23.32
N ALA A 113 7.78 15.16 -22.60
CA ALA A 113 8.42 14.88 -21.32
C ALA A 113 9.93 14.61 -21.47
N ARG A 114 10.33 13.93 -22.55
CA ARG A 114 11.75 13.75 -22.90
C ARG A 114 12.43 15.09 -23.16
N ARG A 115 11.83 15.98 -23.95
CA ARG A 115 12.38 17.32 -24.22
C ARG A 115 12.56 18.14 -22.95
N VAL A 116 11.61 18.09 -22.03
CA VAL A 116 11.74 18.79 -20.74
C VAL A 116 12.90 18.21 -19.93
N ALA A 117 13.07 16.89 -19.92
CA ALA A 117 14.20 16.24 -19.24
C ALA A 117 15.55 16.66 -19.83
N ASP A 118 15.66 16.70 -21.17
CA ASP A 118 16.85 17.18 -21.88
C ASP A 118 17.17 18.64 -21.53
N LEU A 119 16.15 19.51 -21.50
CA LEU A 119 16.30 20.93 -21.13
C LEU A 119 16.78 21.11 -19.68
N LEU A 120 16.34 20.23 -18.78
CA LEU A 120 16.77 20.22 -17.39
C LEU A 120 18.10 19.48 -17.18
N ASN A 121 18.73 19.00 -18.27
CA ASN A 121 19.95 18.22 -18.27
C ASN A 121 19.87 16.97 -17.37
N ILE A 122 18.70 16.32 -17.37
CA ILE A 122 18.41 15.11 -16.61
C ILE A 122 18.72 13.90 -17.50
N GLY A 123 19.69 13.07 -17.10
CA GLY A 123 20.03 11.85 -17.82
C GLY A 123 18.92 10.79 -17.71
N LEU A 124 18.28 10.46 -18.83
CA LEU A 124 17.23 9.45 -18.92
C LEU A 124 17.74 8.17 -19.62
N PRO A 125 17.39 6.97 -19.12
CA PRO A 125 17.60 5.73 -19.88
C PRO A 125 16.63 5.63 -21.08
N ASP A 126 17.00 4.85 -22.11
CA ASP A 126 16.21 4.73 -23.36
C ASP A 126 14.78 4.21 -23.15
N ASN A 127 14.56 3.43 -22.08
CA ASN A 127 13.27 2.89 -21.65
C ASN A 127 12.61 3.73 -20.54
N ALA A 128 13.05 4.96 -20.33
CA ALA A 128 12.52 5.81 -19.26
C ALA A 128 11.01 6.02 -19.42
N THR A 129 10.32 5.91 -18.30
CA THR A 129 8.87 6.07 -18.19
C THR A 129 8.53 7.24 -17.28
N SER A 130 7.25 7.60 -17.17
CA SER A 130 6.80 8.70 -16.31
C SER A 130 7.25 8.51 -14.85
N TYR A 131 7.30 7.26 -14.39
CA TYR A 131 7.82 6.91 -13.06
C TYR A 131 9.33 7.10 -12.94
N THR A 132 10.11 6.74 -13.96
CA THR A 132 11.55 7.00 -13.98
C THR A 132 11.85 8.49 -13.79
N LEU A 133 11.12 9.36 -14.50
CA LEU A 133 11.25 10.81 -14.30
C LEU A 133 10.85 11.26 -12.90
N ARG A 134 9.72 10.77 -12.39
CA ARG A 134 9.26 11.11 -11.04
C ARG A 134 10.28 10.69 -9.98
N ASP A 135 10.81 9.48 -10.05
CA ASP A 135 11.78 8.95 -9.09
C ASP A 135 13.09 9.76 -9.12
N ILE A 136 13.57 10.12 -10.32
CA ILE A 136 14.75 10.98 -10.48
C ILE A 136 14.50 12.36 -9.86
N ILE A 137 13.33 12.97 -10.11
CA ILE A 137 12.95 14.27 -9.55
C ILE A 137 12.82 14.20 -8.03
N GLU A 138 12.20 13.15 -7.49
CA GLU A 138 12.04 12.96 -6.03
C GLU A 138 13.39 12.70 -5.33
N ALA A 139 14.37 12.14 -6.03
CA ALA A 139 15.73 11.92 -5.54
C ALA A 139 16.62 13.18 -5.56
N LEU A 140 16.19 14.28 -6.19
CA LEU A 140 16.94 15.54 -6.20
C LEU A 140 17.00 16.17 -4.79
N PRO A 141 18.10 16.86 -4.41
CA PRO A 141 18.23 17.54 -3.12
C PRO A 141 17.12 18.58 -2.93
N LYS A 142 16.25 18.38 -1.94
CA LYS A 142 15.05 19.22 -1.70
C LYS A 142 15.38 20.65 -1.27
N ASP A 143 16.64 20.89 -0.88
CA ASP A 143 17.16 22.15 -0.36
C ASP A 143 17.49 23.14 -1.49
N SER A 144 17.49 22.67 -2.74
CA SER A 144 17.71 23.50 -3.92
C SER A 144 16.43 24.26 -4.26
N ASN A 145 16.30 25.46 -3.71
CA ASN A 145 15.21 26.44 -3.95
C ASN A 145 14.94 26.76 -5.45
N ALA A 146 15.74 26.20 -6.38
CA ALA A 146 15.58 26.30 -7.83
C ALA A 146 14.78 25.14 -8.46
N ALA A 147 14.78 23.93 -7.87
CA ALA A 147 14.16 22.76 -8.48
C ALA A 147 12.61 22.80 -8.42
N TRP A 148 12.05 23.26 -7.30
CA TRP A 148 10.60 23.33 -7.10
C TRP A 148 9.90 24.41 -7.94
N LYS A 149 10.63 25.45 -8.38
CA LYS A 149 10.09 26.49 -9.27
C LYS A 149 9.94 26.02 -10.71
N LEU A 150 10.80 25.10 -11.16
CA LEU A 150 10.72 24.49 -12.49
C LEU A 150 9.67 23.38 -12.54
N THR A 151 9.54 22.58 -11.47
CA THR A 151 8.54 21.50 -11.41
C THR A 151 7.11 22.03 -11.34
N SER A 152 6.83 23.15 -10.67
CA SER A 152 5.46 23.71 -10.65
C SER A 152 4.97 24.16 -12.03
N ASN A 153 5.84 24.72 -12.87
CA ASN A 153 5.49 25.09 -14.24
C ASN A 153 5.42 23.86 -15.17
N ALA A 154 6.37 22.92 -15.04
CA ALA A 154 6.38 21.70 -15.85
C ALA A 154 5.21 20.76 -15.52
N MET A 155 4.80 20.67 -14.25
CA MET A 155 3.64 19.89 -13.82
C MET A 155 2.31 20.53 -14.24
N SER A 156 2.22 21.86 -14.24
CA SER A 156 1.03 22.55 -14.79
C SER A 156 0.86 22.29 -16.28
N MET A 157 1.95 22.27 -17.06
CA MET A 157 1.91 21.95 -18.50
C MET A 157 1.55 20.49 -18.80
N MET A 158 1.75 19.56 -17.86
CA MET A 158 1.34 18.16 -18.00
C MET A 158 -0.13 17.90 -17.63
N ALA A 159 -0.77 18.80 -16.87
CA ALA A 159 -2.18 18.66 -16.48
C ALA A 159 -3.16 19.13 -17.57
N ASP A 160 -2.67 19.91 -18.54
CA ASP A 160 -3.44 20.50 -19.64
C ASP A 160 -3.34 19.72 -20.98
N MET A 161 -2.71 18.54 -21.00
CA MET A 161 -2.59 17.64 -22.17
C MET A 161 -3.28 16.30 -21.95
#